data_AF-A0A4S2KUS3-F1
#
_entry.id   AF-A0A4S2KUS3-F1
#
_cell.length_a   1.000
_cell.length_b   1.000
_cell.length_c   1.000
_cell.angle_alpha   90.00
_cell.angle_beta   90.00
_cell.angle_gamma   90.00
#
_symmetry.space_group_name_H-M   'P 1'
#
loop_
_entity.id
_entity.type
_entity.pdbx_description
1 polymer ?
#
loop_
_entity_poly.entity_id
_entity_poly.type
_entity_poly.pdbx_seq_one_letter_code
_entity_poly.pdbx_strand_id
1 'polypeptide(L)'
;MTKSTSIVFILMFSILFRLERKRASLVLVVFLISCGLILFSYEAAQFNMIGFILVLLASFLSGIRWTTTQLLAQKKEWGLAHPINFIYHTQPWMALAILPLSLCIEGSQLVSSKDLFRTTDYGQLLLDLLYLSLGGLLAFGLECSEYLVVSTASSLTLSIAGILKEVCTLYLAATFNGDQISPINMLGFVICIFGITLHVLLKTMHYLPSVHRRSKD
;
A
#
# COMPACT_ATOMS: atom_id res chain seq x y z
N MET A 1 12.83 -3.78 5.02
CA MET A 1 11.42 -3.45 4.67
C MET A 1 10.44 -4.49 5.20
N THR A 2 10.10 -4.45 6.49
CA THR A 2 9.19 -5.45 7.10
C THR A 2 7.72 -5.24 6.70
N LYS A 3 7.34 -4.02 6.29
CA LYS A 3 5.96 -3.68 5.88
C LYS A 3 5.48 -4.52 4.70
N SER A 4 6.39 -4.96 3.82
CA SER A 4 6.03 -5.76 2.65
C SER A 4 5.43 -7.13 3.02
N THR A 5 5.56 -7.59 4.27
CA THR A 5 4.83 -8.76 4.82
C THR A 5 3.30 -8.58 4.78
N SER A 6 2.81 -7.35 4.59
CA SER A 6 1.38 -7.05 4.38
C SER A 6 0.77 -7.90 3.26
N ILE A 7 1.52 -8.23 2.19
CA ILE A 7 1.00 -9.05 1.09
C ILE A 7 0.60 -10.46 1.54
N VAL A 8 1.32 -11.04 2.50
CA VAL A 8 1.03 -12.36 3.05
C VAL A 8 -0.27 -12.32 3.86
N PHE A 9 -0.44 -11.29 4.70
CA PHE A 9 -1.68 -11.09 5.45
C PHE A 9 -2.86 -10.77 4.54
N ILE A 10 -2.66 -9.96 3.49
CA ILE A 10 -3.70 -9.67 2.49
C ILE A 10 -4.13 -10.96 1.80
N LEU A 11 -3.20 -11.78 1.31
CA LEU A 11 -3.53 -13.08 0.72
C LEU A 11 -4.29 -13.98 1.71
N MET A 12 -3.84 -14.06 2.97
CA MET A 12 -4.46 -14.85 4.02
C MET A 12 -5.92 -14.42 4.24
N PHE A 13 -6.18 -13.13 4.44
CA PHE A 13 -7.51 -12.60 4.67
C PHE A 13 -8.39 -12.66 3.41
N SER A 14 -7.82 -12.45 2.21
CA SER A 14 -8.57 -12.61 0.95
C SER A 14 -9.05 -14.05 0.76
N ILE A 15 -8.25 -15.04 1.15
CA ILE A 15 -8.65 -16.45 1.14
C ILE A 15 -9.68 -16.74 2.24
N LEU A 16 -9.49 -16.19 3.45
CA LEU A 16 -10.39 -16.37 4.59
C LEU A 16 -11.81 -15.84 4.29
N PHE A 17 -11.90 -14.63 3.73
CA PHE A 17 -13.15 -14.00 3.29
C PHE A 17 -13.67 -14.54 1.95
N ARG A 18 -13.01 -15.56 1.38
CA ARG A 18 -13.36 -16.18 0.09
C ARG A 18 -13.43 -15.20 -1.09
N LEU A 19 -12.67 -14.12 -1.03
CA LEU A 19 -12.51 -13.14 -2.12
C LEU A 19 -11.63 -13.70 -3.25
N GLU A 20 -10.68 -14.56 -2.91
CA GLU A 20 -9.75 -15.21 -3.85
C GLU A 20 -9.84 -16.74 -3.78
N ARG A 21 -9.61 -17.42 -4.91
CA ARG A 21 -9.58 -18.90 -4.92
C ARG A 21 -8.25 -19.38 -4.37
N LYS A 22 -8.30 -20.39 -3.49
CA LYS A 22 -7.11 -21.11 -3.00
C LYS A 22 -6.37 -21.75 -4.18
N ARG A 23 -5.29 -21.12 -4.64
CA ARG A 23 -4.44 -21.62 -5.73
C ARG A 23 -3.00 -21.65 -5.25
N ALA A 24 -2.36 -22.80 -5.38
CA ALA A 24 -0.94 -22.97 -5.04
C ALA A 24 -0.04 -22.00 -5.83
N SER A 25 -0.41 -21.68 -7.07
CA SER A 25 0.33 -20.72 -7.90
C SER A 25 0.37 -19.31 -7.33
N LEU A 26 -0.73 -18.82 -6.72
CA LEU A 26 -0.75 -17.50 -6.07
C LEU A 26 0.13 -17.47 -4.82
N VAL A 27 0.10 -18.55 -4.02
CA VAL A 27 0.96 -18.68 -2.83
C VAL A 27 2.43 -18.68 -3.23
N LEU A 28 2.79 -19.41 -4.28
CA LEU A 28 4.17 -19.46 -4.81
C LEU A 28 4.64 -18.08 -5.29
N VAL A 29 3.80 -17.35 -6.01
CA VAL A 29 4.11 -15.97 -6.47
C VAL A 29 4.36 -15.04 -5.29
N VAL A 30 3.49 -15.07 -4.26
CA VAL A 30 3.65 -14.22 -3.07
C VAL A 30 4.90 -14.58 -2.28
N PHE A 31 5.22 -15.87 -2.18
CA PHE A 31 6.46 -16.34 -1.57
C PHE A 31 7.69 -15.85 -2.35
N LEU A 32 7.67 -15.93 -3.69
CA LEU A 32 8.75 -15.46 -4.55
C LEU A 32 9.00 -13.95 -4.41
N ILE A 33 7.93 -13.14 -4.41
CA ILE A 33 8.02 -11.68 -4.20
C ILE A 33 8.59 -11.38 -2.80
N SER A 34 8.15 -12.13 -1.78
CA SER A 34 8.63 -11.97 -0.41
C SER A 34 10.13 -12.31 -0.27
N CYS A 35 10.59 -13.37 -0.94
CA CYS A 35 12.01 -13.74 -1.01
C CYS A 35 12.85 -12.64 -1.69
N GLY A 36 12.39 -12.14 -2.85
CA GLY A 36 13.06 -11.05 -3.56
C GLY A 36 13.20 -9.78 -2.71
N LEU A 37 12.16 -9.43 -1.94
CA LEU A 37 12.19 -8.27 -1.04
C LEU A 37 13.16 -8.40 0.14
N ILE A 38 13.28 -9.61 0.69
CA ILE A 38 14.27 -9.90 1.75
C ILE A 38 15.68 -9.71 1.19
N LEU A 39 15.95 -10.24 0.00
CA LEU A 39 17.24 -10.07 -0.68
C LEU A 39 17.51 -8.62 -1.05
N PHE A 40 16.50 -7.88 -1.53
CA PHE A 40 16.62 -6.46 -1.87
C PHE A 40 16.94 -5.59 -0.65
N SER A 41 16.46 -5.98 0.54
CA SER A 41 16.69 -5.28 1.80
C SER A 41 17.90 -5.82 2.58
N TYR A 42 18.70 -6.70 1.98
CA TYR A 42 19.85 -7.30 2.65
C TYR A 42 20.89 -6.22 2.99
N GLU A 43 21.59 -6.37 4.13
CA GLU A 43 22.59 -5.42 4.67
C GLU A 43 22.08 -4.02 5.11
N ALA A 44 20.82 -3.65 4.87
CA ALA A 44 20.33 -2.29 5.12
C ALA A 44 19.76 -2.01 6.54
N ALA A 45 19.78 -2.97 7.48
CA ALA A 45 18.92 -2.90 8.67
C ALA A 45 19.66 -2.77 10.01
N GLN A 46 19.52 -1.61 10.67
CA GLN A 46 19.63 -1.50 12.13
C GLN A 46 18.41 -2.20 12.76
N PHE A 47 18.60 -3.38 13.35
CA PHE A 47 17.49 -4.17 13.86
C PHE A 47 17.01 -3.65 15.23
N ASN A 48 15.76 -3.21 15.28
CA ASN A 48 15.06 -2.87 16.52
C ASN A 48 13.84 -3.78 16.69
N MET A 49 13.79 -4.54 17.79
CA MET A 49 12.73 -5.52 18.05
C MET A 49 11.35 -4.88 18.24
N ILE A 50 11.26 -3.73 18.92
CA ILE A 50 10.00 -3.03 19.15
C ILE A 50 9.45 -2.51 17.81
N GLY A 51 10.30 -1.86 17.01
CA GLY A 51 9.95 -1.40 15.67
C GLY A 51 9.51 -2.56 14.76
N PHE A 52 10.18 -3.72 14.87
CA PHE A 52 9.79 -4.92 14.13
C PHE A 52 8.38 -5.41 14.48
N ILE A 53 8.04 -5.52 15.78
CA ILE A 53 6.71 -5.96 16.23
C ILE A 53 5.63 -4.95 15.79
N LEU A 54 5.89 -3.65 15.93
CA LEU A 54 4.95 -2.60 15.49
C LEU A 54 4.67 -2.68 13.99
N VAL A 55 5.70 -2.87 13.16
CA VAL A 55 5.53 -3.01 11.71
C VAL A 55 4.80 -4.30 11.33
N LEU A 56 5.03 -5.39 12.07
CA LEU A 56 4.31 -6.65 11.85
C LEU A 56 2.81 -6.49 12.15
N LEU A 57 2.47 -5.83 13.27
CA LEU A 57 1.09 -5.55 13.65
C LEU A 57 0.42 -4.58 12.67
N ALA A 58 1.14 -3.53 12.23
CA ALA A 58 0.66 -2.62 11.19
C ALA A 58 0.39 -3.33 9.85
N SER A 59 1.21 -4.32 9.50
CA SER A 59 1.06 -5.13 8.29
C SER A 59 -0.15 -6.06 8.38
N PHE A 60 -0.39 -6.64 9.56
CA PHE A 60 -1.58 -7.44 9.84
C PHE A 60 -2.87 -6.62 9.73
N LEU A 61 -2.92 -5.45 10.38
CA LEU A 61 -4.06 -4.52 10.29
C LEU A 61 -4.28 -4.00 8.86
N SER A 62 -3.19 -3.74 8.12
CA SER A 62 -3.27 -3.38 6.70
C SER A 62 -3.93 -4.48 5.87
N GLY A 63 -3.65 -5.75 6.21
CA GLY A 63 -4.32 -6.92 5.63
C GLY A 63 -5.82 -6.91 5.81
N ILE A 64 -6.28 -6.70 7.05
CA ILE A 64 -7.70 -6.61 7.38
C ILE A 64 -8.34 -5.42 6.64
N ARG A 65 -7.71 -4.24 6.69
CA ARG A 65 -8.21 -3.02 6.06
C ARG A 65 -8.46 -3.24 4.57
N TRP A 66 -7.44 -3.64 3.81
CA TRP A 66 -7.56 -3.74 2.37
C TRP A 66 -8.51 -4.85 1.92
N THR A 67 -8.58 -5.97 2.65
CA THR A 67 -9.51 -7.04 2.32
C THR A 67 -10.95 -6.69 2.65
N THR A 68 -11.19 -5.95 3.75
CA THR A 68 -12.51 -5.41 4.09
C THR A 68 -12.94 -4.32 3.11
N THR A 69 -12.02 -3.42 2.75
CA THR A 69 -12.24 -2.44 1.68
C THR A 69 -12.62 -3.13 0.37
N GLN A 70 -11.92 -4.20 -0.02
CA GLN A 70 -12.27 -4.96 -1.21
C GLN A 70 -13.68 -5.55 -1.11
N LEU A 71 -14.01 -6.18 0.01
CA LEU A 71 -15.34 -6.75 0.25
C LEU A 71 -16.44 -5.68 0.10
N LEU A 72 -16.23 -4.49 0.66
CA LEU A 72 -17.20 -3.42 0.68
C LEU A 72 -17.32 -2.71 -0.68
N ALA A 73 -16.19 -2.42 -1.33
CA ALA A 73 -16.14 -1.74 -2.62
C ALA A 73 -16.70 -2.60 -3.77
N GLN A 74 -16.57 -3.93 -3.70
CA GLN A 74 -17.05 -4.86 -4.72
C GLN A 74 -18.52 -5.29 -4.52
N LYS A 75 -19.14 -4.94 -3.38
CA LYS A 75 -20.52 -5.33 -3.07
C LYS A 75 -21.51 -4.37 -3.74
N LYS A 76 -22.14 -4.84 -4.84
CA LYS A 76 -23.03 -4.03 -5.70
C LYS A 76 -24.20 -3.37 -4.97
N GLU A 77 -24.70 -3.98 -3.89
CA GLU A 77 -25.86 -3.49 -3.13
C GLU A 77 -25.66 -2.10 -2.52
N TRP A 78 -24.41 -1.70 -2.28
CA TRP A 78 -24.10 -0.47 -1.56
C TRP A 78 -23.83 0.72 -2.47
N GLY A 79 -23.76 0.53 -3.80
CA GLY A 79 -23.47 1.61 -4.74
C GLY A 79 -22.08 2.27 -4.58
N LEU A 80 -21.20 1.65 -3.77
CA LEU A 80 -19.89 2.18 -3.37
C LEU A 80 -18.76 1.92 -4.39
N ALA A 81 -19.10 1.54 -5.62
CA ALA A 81 -18.10 1.22 -6.65
C ALA A 81 -17.28 2.45 -7.07
N HIS A 82 -17.85 3.65 -6.96
CA HIS A 82 -17.17 4.89 -7.26
C HIS A 82 -16.22 5.29 -6.11
N PRO A 83 -14.91 5.49 -6.36
CA PRO A 83 -13.92 5.69 -5.29
C PRO A 83 -14.21 6.92 -4.44
N ILE A 84 -14.71 8.02 -5.04
CA ILE A 84 -15.04 9.23 -4.29
C ILE A 84 -16.18 8.99 -3.29
N ASN A 85 -17.19 8.20 -3.65
CA ASN A 85 -18.29 7.88 -2.73
C ASN A 85 -17.78 7.00 -1.59
N PHE A 86 -16.90 6.05 -1.89
CA PHE A 86 -16.26 5.22 -0.87
C PHE A 86 -15.46 6.06 0.14
N ILE A 87 -14.62 6.96 -0.36
CA ILE A 87 -13.80 7.87 0.45
C ILE A 87 -14.70 8.78 1.30
N TYR A 88 -15.74 9.38 0.71
CA TYR A 88 -16.68 10.25 1.42
C TYR A 88 -17.31 9.57 2.64
N HIS A 89 -17.64 8.29 2.55
CA HIS A 89 -18.24 7.54 3.65
C HIS A 89 -17.22 6.98 4.66
N THR A 90 -15.97 6.76 4.25
CA THR A 90 -14.96 6.08 5.10
C THR A 90 -13.99 7.04 5.79
N GLN A 91 -13.55 8.11 5.12
CA GLN A 91 -12.57 9.05 5.65
C GLN A 91 -12.99 9.76 6.94
N PRO A 92 -14.25 10.19 7.15
CA PRO A 92 -14.64 10.83 8.40
C PRO A 92 -14.40 9.95 9.63
N TRP A 93 -14.64 8.63 9.50
CA TRP A 93 -14.38 7.67 10.58
C TRP A 93 -12.89 7.47 10.83
N MET A 94 -12.07 7.46 9.77
CA MET A 94 -10.61 7.38 9.90
C MET A 94 -10.05 8.63 10.57
N ALA A 95 -10.52 9.82 10.18
CA ALA A 95 -10.15 11.08 10.79
C ALA A 95 -10.55 11.14 12.27
N LEU A 96 -11.77 10.71 12.62
CA LEU A 96 -12.26 10.68 13.99
C LEU A 96 -11.43 9.74 14.88
N ALA A 97 -10.92 8.64 14.33
CA ALA A 97 -10.05 7.73 15.07
C ALA A 97 -8.61 8.25 15.23
N ILE A 98 -8.04 8.85 14.17
CA ILE A 98 -6.61 9.25 14.15
C ILE A 98 -6.40 10.62 14.81
N LEU A 99 -7.32 11.57 14.63
CA LEU A 99 -7.15 12.96 15.07
C LEU A 99 -7.01 13.10 16.60
N PRO A 100 -7.78 12.40 17.45
CA PRO A 100 -7.55 12.45 18.90
C PRO A 100 -6.19 11.87 19.29
N LEU A 101 -5.78 10.77 18.64
CA LEU A 101 -4.49 10.14 18.90
C LEU A 101 -3.33 11.05 18.50
N SER A 102 -3.42 11.72 17.34
CA SER A 102 -2.38 12.66 16.91
C SER A 102 -2.27 13.86 17.85
N LEU A 103 -3.40 14.41 18.32
CA LEU A 103 -3.41 15.48 19.31
C LEU A 103 -2.84 15.06 20.66
N CYS A 104 -3.09 13.83 21.11
CA CYS A 104 -2.51 13.33 22.36
C CYS A 104 -0.99 13.11 22.29
N ILE A 105 -0.47 12.66 21.16
CA ILE A 105 0.96 12.33 21.00
C ILE A 105 1.78 13.57 20.64
N GLU A 106 1.31 14.37 19.68
CA GLU A 106 2.09 15.47 19.08
C GLU A 106 1.50 16.85 19.37
N GLY A 107 0.30 16.94 19.95
CA GLY A 107 -0.42 18.21 20.09
C GLY A 107 0.32 19.28 20.90
N SER A 108 1.05 18.88 21.94
CA SER A 108 1.85 19.82 22.75
C SER A 108 3.03 20.42 21.96
N GLN A 109 3.66 19.62 21.10
CA GLN A 109 4.73 20.07 20.20
C GLN A 109 4.15 20.95 19.08
N LEU A 110 2.98 20.60 18.55
CA LEU A 110 2.30 21.35 17.50
C LEU A 110 1.90 22.76 17.95
N VAL A 111 1.29 22.89 19.13
CA VAL A 111 0.87 24.20 19.70
C VAL A 111 2.07 25.06 20.08
N SER A 112 3.18 24.44 20.49
CA SER A 112 4.42 25.13 20.84
C SER A 112 5.27 25.49 19.62
N SER A 113 4.97 24.93 18.45
CA SER A 113 5.74 25.15 17.23
C SER A 113 5.64 26.61 16.78
N LYS A 114 6.82 27.19 16.51
CA LYS A 114 6.94 28.56 16.01
C LYS A 114 6.52 28.69 14.56
N ASP A 115 6.53 27.61 13.79
CA ASP A 115 6.34 27.65 12.34
C ASP A 115 4.85 27.69 11.97
N LEU A 116 3.98 27.05 12.78
CA LEU A 116 2.54 26.98 12.54
C LEU A 116 1.71 27.91 13.45
N PHE A 117 1.61 27.60 14.74
CA PHE A 117 0.63 28.23 15.63
C PHE A 117 1.15 29.50 16.33
N ARG A 118 2.47 29.69 16.40
CA ARG A 118 3.11 30.87 17.02
C ARG A 118 3.94 31.70 16.02
N THR A 119 3.66 31.58 14.73
CA THR A 119 4.41 32.26 13.67
C THR A 119 4.17 33.77 13.72
N THR A 120 5.25 34.54 13.59
CA THR A 120 5.22 36.00 13.46
C THR A 120 5.35 36.47 12.00
N ASP A 121 5.76 35.59 11.10
CA ASP A 121 5.90 35.82 9.66
C ASP A 121 4.77 35.14 8.85
N TYR A 122 3.75 35.92 8.50
CA TYR A 122 2.59 35.44 7.74
C TYR A 122 2.93 34.91 6.34
N GLY A 123 4.07 35.32 5.75
CA GLY A 123 4.50 34.84 4.44
C GLY A 123 4.92 33.36 4.47
N GLN A 124 5.65 32.97 5.51
CA GLN A 124 6.08 31.58 5.72
C GLN A 124 4.89 30.68 6.07
N LEU A 125 3.95 31.16 6.91
CA LEU A 125 2.72 30.44 7.23
C LEU A 125 1.91 30.05 5.99
N LEU A 126 1.77 30.98 5.05
CA LEU A 126 1.02 30.74 3.81
C LEU A 126 1.70 29.69 2.93
N LEU A 127 3.03 29.71 2.84
CA LEU A 127 3.79 28.70 2.12
C LEU A 127 3.66 27.32 2.77
N ASP A 128 3.77 27.23 4.09
CA ASP A 128 3.63 25.97 4.81
C ASP A 128 2.22 25.39 4.67
N LEU A 129 1.19 26.24 4.74
CA LEU A 129 -0.19 25.84 4.49
C LEU A 129 -0.40 25.39 3.03
N LEU A 130 0.26 26.05 2.08
CA LEU A 130 0.24 25.65 0.67
C LEU A 130 0.90 24.27 0.48
N TYR A 131 2.08 24.04 1.05
CA TYR A 131 2.74 22.74 0.99
C TYR A 131 1.90 21.64 1.65
N LEU A 132 1.29 21.92 2.80
CA LEU A 132 0.41 20.98 3.49
C LEU A 132 -0.83 20.65 2.65
N SER A 133 -1.48 21.66 2.06
CA SER A 133 -2.66 21.47 1.21
C SER A 133 -2.33 20.72 -0.09
N LEU A 134 -1.18 21.01 -0.71
CA LEU A 134 -0.70 20.29 -1.89
C LEU A 134 -0.39 18.82 -1.56
N GLY A 135 0.28 18.56 -0.43
CA GLY A 135 0.53 17.21 0.06
C GLY A 135 -0.77 16.45 0.34
N GLY A 136 -1.75 17.11 0.95
CA GLY A 136 -3.09 16.57 1.18
C GLY A 136 -3.83 16.23 -0.12
N LEU A 137 -3.76 17.09 -1.13
CA LEU A 137 -4.36 16.84 -2.45
C LEU A 137 -3.71 15.64 -3.15
N LEU A 138 -2.37 15.53 -3.09
CA LEU A 138 -1.63 14.39 -3.65
C LEU A 138 -1.98 13.09 -2.92
N ALA A 139 -2.09 13.12 -1.58
CA ALA A 139 -2.50 11.97 -0.78
C ALA A 139 -3.93 11.52 -1.12
N PHE A 140 -4.86 12.46 -1.27
CA PHE A 140 -6.23 12.18 -1.71
C PHE A 140 -6.26 11.55 -3.11
N GLY A 141 -5.48 12.08 -4.06
CA GLY A 141 -5.35 11.52 -5.40
C GLY A 141 -4.80 10.10 -5.42
N LEU A 142 -3.76 9.84 -4.61
CA LEU A 142 -3.22 8.49 -4.42
C LEU A 142 -4.29 7.55 -3.87
N GLU A 143 -4.99 7.95 -2.81
CA GLU A 143 -6.02 7.13 -2.18
C GLU A 143 -7.20 6.83 -3.14
N CYS A 144 -7.62 7.81 -3.96
CA CYS A 144 -8.58 7.58 -5.04
C CYS A 144 -8.10 6.51 -6.03
N SER A 145 -6.82 6.57 -6.43
CA SER A 145 -6.21 5.59 -7.34
C SER A 145 -6.18 4.19 -6.71
N GLU A 146 -5.79 4.08 -5.44
CA GLU A 146 -5.73 2.80 -4.74
C GLU A 146 -7.13 2.17 -4.60
N TYR A 147 -8.14 2.93 -4.23
CA TYR A 147 -9.52 2.43 -4.17
C TYR A 147 -10.06 2.03 -5.54
N LEU A 148 -9.73 2.77 -6.60
CA LEU A 148 -10.12 2.42 -7.97
C LEU A 148 -9.52 1.07 -8.39
N VAL A 149 -8.25 0.81 -8.05
CA VAL A 149 -7.61 -0.49 -8.31
C VAL A 149 -8.29 -1.59 -7.51
N VAL A 150 -8.67 -1.35 -6.26
CA VAL A 150 -9.36 -2.36 -5.44
C VAL A 150 -10.77 -2.64 -5.95
N SER A 151 -11.53 -1.61 -6.35
CA SER A 151 -12.90 -1.77 -6.84
C SER A 151 -12.96 -2.50 -8.18
N THR A 152 -11.99 -2.27 -9.06
CA THR A 152 -11.93 -2.89 -10.39
C THR A 152 -11.17 -4.21 -10.44
N ALA A 153 -10.15 -4.38 -9.59
CA ALA A 153 -9.31 -5.57 -9.53
C ALA A 153 -9.42 -6.30 -8.18
N SER A 154 -8.42 -6.17 -7.30
CA SER A 154 -8.38 -6.82 -5.99
C SER A 154 -7.39 -6.13 -5.07
N SER A 155 -7.55 -6.33 -3.75
CA SER A 155 -6.57 -5.91 -2.74
C SER A 155 -5.21 -6.56 -2.93
N LEU A 156 -5.16 -7.81 -3.42
CA LEU A 156 -3.91 -8.50 -3.73
C LEU A 156 -3.16 -7.82 -4.88
N THR A 157 -3.88 -7.46 -5.95
CA THR A 157 -3.30 -6.73 -7.08
C THR A 157 -2.80 -5.35 -6.67
N LEU A 158 -3.54 -4.63 -5.84
CA LEU A 158 -3.08 -3.37 -5.27
C LEU A 158 -1.77 -3.55 -4.50
N SER A 159 -1.67 -4.58 -3.67
CA SER A 159 -0.48 -4.85 -2.84
C SER A 159 0.75 -5.14 -3.71
N ILE A 160 0.58 -5.92 -4.77
CA ILE A 160 1.65 -6.24 -5.72
C ILE A 160 2.09 -4.99 -6.49
N ALA A 161 1.14 -4.14 -6.93
CA ALA A 161 1.44 -2.85 -7.55
C ALA A 161 2.15 -1.89 -6.59
N GLY A 162 1.76 -1.90 -5.30
CA GLY A 162 2.42 -1.15 -4.24
C GLY A 162 3.87 -1.58 -4.05
N ILE A 163 4.15 -2.89 -4.01
CA ILE A 163 5.51 -3.43 -3.94
C ILE A 163 6.32 -3.00 -5.17
N LEU A 164 5.75 -3.07 -6.38
CA LEU A 164 6.43 -2.59 -7.59
C LEU A 164 6.81 -1.11 -7.46
N LYS A 165 5.85 -0.27 -7.04
CA LYS A 165 6.06 1.16 -6.80
C LYS A 165 7.17 1.40 -5.78
N GLU A 166 7.13 0.73 -4.63
CA GLU A 166 8.14 0.84 -3.57
C GLU A 166 9.54 0.46 -4.07
N VAL A 167 9.66 -0.69 -4.74
CA VAL A 167 10.94 -1.22 -5.26
C VAL A 167 11.53 -0.28 -6.33
N CYS A 168 10.71 0.22 -7.26
CA CYS A 168 11.16 1.20 -8.25
C CYS A 168 11.59 2.52 -7.61
N THR A 169 10.84 3.01 -6.62
CA THR A 169 11.16 4.28 -5.94
C THR A 169 12.49 4.17 -5.20
N LEU A 170 12.74 3.05 -4.51
CA LEU A 170 14.00 2.82 -3.80
C LEU A 170 15.17 2.67 -4.74
N TYR A 171 15.00 1.96 -5.86
CA TYR A 171 16.05 1.83 -6.87
C TYR A 171 16.42 3.19 -7.48
N LEU A 172 15.41 4.01 -7.83
CA LEU A 172 15.63 5.36 -8.35
C LEU A 172 16.30 6.27 -7.32
N ALA A 173 15.86 6.21 -6.05
CA ALA A 173 16.46 6.98 -4.97
C ALA A 173 17.94 6.61 -4.75
N ALA A 174 18.26 5.31 -4.73
CA ALA A 174 19.65 4.85 -4.59
C ALA A 174 20.52 5.30 -5.76
N THR A 175 20.00 5.20 -7.00
CA THR A 175 20.73 5.65 -8.19
C THR A 175 20.96 7.16 -8.19
N PHE A 176 19.95 7.94 -7.77
CA PHE A 176 20.02 9.40 -7.75
C PHE A 176 20.92 9.93 -6.63
N ASN A 177 20.91 9.29 -5.46
CA ASN A 177 21.76 9.63 -4.32
C ASN A 177 23.19 9.09 -4.45
N GLY A 178 23.46 8.21 -5.42
CA GLY A 178 24.76 7.58 -5.60
C GLY A 178 25.07 6.50 -4.56
N ASP A 179 24.04 5.93 -3.93
CA ASP A 179 24.21 4.85 -2.95
C ASP A 179 24.70 3.56 -3.64
N GLN A 180 25.61 2.84 -3.00
CA GLN A 180 26.13 1.60 -3.55
C GLN A 180 25.11 0.47 -3.43
N ILE A 181 24.52 0.06 -4.56
CA ILE A 181 23.63 -1.09 -4.62
C ILE A 181 24.48 -2.37 -4.70
N SER A 182 24.45 -3.17 -3.64
CA SER A 182 25.07 -4.50 -3.62
C SER A 182 24.50 -5.40 -4.73
N PRO A 183 25.31 -6.30 -5.33
CA PRO A 183 24.82 -7.29 -6.29
C PRO A 183 23.68 -8.16 -5.73
N ILE A 184 23.65 -8.39 -4.42
CA ILE A 184 22.57 -9.14 -3.74
C ILE A 184 21.26 -8.36 -3.81
N ASN A 185 21.31 -7.05 -3.61
CA ASN A 185 20.14 -6.18 -3.66
C ASN A 185 19.62 -6.11 -5.11
N MET A 186 20.53 -6.02 -6.08
CA MET A 186 20.17 -6.05 -7.51
C MET A 186 19.51 -7.38 -7.91
N LEU A 187 20.01 -8.51 -7.38
CA LEU A 187 19.36 -9.81 -7.58
C LEU A 187 17.95 -9.85 -6.97
N GLY A 188 17.80 -9.34 -5.75
CA GLY A 188 16.48 -9.20 -5.10
C GLY A 188 15.48 -8.39 -5.92
N PHE A 189 15.93 -7.27 -6.49
CA PHE A 189 15.15 -6.44 -7.40
C PHE A 189 14.65 -7.25 -8.62
N VAL A 190 15.54 -7.99 -9.28
CA VAL A 190 15.18 -8.82 -10.46
C VAL A 190 14.16 -9.90 -10.08
N ILE A 191 14.34 -10.56 -8.93
CA ILE A 191 13.40 -11.60 -8.44
C ILE A 191 12.02 -10.99 -8.18
N CYS A 192 11.96 -9.79 -7.57
CA CYS A 192 10.70 -9.07 -7.35
C CYS A 192 9.96 -8.80 -8.66
N ILE A 193 10.66 -8.21 -9.65
CA ILE A 193 10.09 -7.91 -10.96
C ILE A 193 9.59 -9.20 -11.62
N PHE A 194 10.40 -10.26 -11.61
CA PHE A 194 10.01 -11.55 -12.18
C PHE A 194 8.75 -12.13 -11.51
N GLY A 195 8.66 -12.10 -10.18
CA GLY A 195 7.48 -12.56 -9.46
C GLY A 195 6.21 -11.76 -9.78
N ILE A 196 6.35 -10.45 -9.95
CA ILE A 196 5.26 -9.55 -10.36
C ILE A 196 4.83 -9.87 -11.80
N THR A 197 5.77 -10.04 -12.73
CA THR A 197 5.47 -10.43 -14.11
C THR A 197 4.74 -11.78 -14.16
N LEU A 198 5.20 -12.76 -13.39
CA LEU A 198 4.56 -14.07 -13.28
C LEU A 198 3.12 -13.95 -12.74
N HIS A 199 2.89 -13.10 -11.73
CA HIS A 199 1.54 -12.82 -11.23
C HIS A 199 0.61 -12.31 -12.34
N VAL A 200 1.08 -11.32 -13.10
CA VAL A 200 0.31 -10.69 -14.17
C VAL A 200 -0.02 -11.73 -15.25
N LEU A 201 0.97 -12.52 -15.68
CA LEU A 201 0.78 -13.58 -16.69
C LEU A 201 -0.21 -14.65 -16.22
N LEU A 202 -0.10 -15.12 -14.98
CA LEU A 202 -1.06 -16.09 -14.45
C LEU A 202 -2.47 -15.50 -14.39
N LYS A 203 -2.59 -14.23 -13.97
CA LYS A 203 -3.88 -13.55 -13.90
C LYS A 203 -4.53 -13.40 -15.27
N THR A 204 -3.77 -13.00 -16.30
CA THR A 204 -4.28 -12.85 -17.68
C THR A 204 -4.66 -14.19 -18.29
N MET A 205 -3.81 -15.20 -18.17
CA MET A 205 -4.05 -16.56 -18.68
C MET A 205 -5.30 -17.19 -18.07
N HIS A 206 -5.67 -16.83 -16.84
CA HIS A 206 -6.90 -17.31 -16.22
C HIS A 206 -8.15 -16.51 -16.59
N TYR A 207 -8.02 -15.25 -17.03
CA TYR A 207 -9.14 -14.41 -17.44
C TYR A 207 -9.57 -14.65 -18.90
N LEU A 208 -8.61 -14.98 -19.77
CA LEU A 208 -8.82 -15.31 -21.19
C LEU A 208 -9.86 -16.44 -21.43
N PRO A 209 -9.82 -17.59 -20.72
CA PRO A 209 -10.80 -18.67 -20.90
C PRO A 209 -12.23 -18.30 -20.50
N SER A 210 -12.41 -17.39 -19.53
CA SER A 210 -13.73 -16.95 -19.06
C SER A 210 -14.43 -15.99 -20.04
N VAL A 211 -13.69 -15.17 -20.77
CA VAL A 211 -14.25 -14.30 -21.83
C VAL A 211 -14.68 -15.14 -23.04
N HIS A 212 -13.89 -16.14 -23.41
CA HIS A 212 -14.22 -17.03 -24.53
C HIS A 212 -15.45 -17.92 -24.30
N ARG A 213 -15.83 -18.16 -23.02
CA ARG A 213 -17.10 -18.82 -22.68
C ARG A 213 -18.31 -17.86 -22.74
N ARG A 214 -18.17 -16.60 -22.29
CA ARG A 214 -19.25 -15.60 -22.37
C ARG A 214 -19.57 -15.11 -23.78
N SER A 215 -18.67 -15.30 -24.75
CA SER A 215 -18.95 -14.97 -26.16
C SER A 215 -19.75 -16.07 -26.88
N LYS A 216 -19.97 -17.23 -26.24
CA LYS A 216 -20.70 -18.37 -26.81
C LYS A 216 -22.09 -18.57 -26.17
N ASP A 217 -22.41 -17.82 -25.12
CA ASP A 217 -23.72 -17.75 -24.47
C ASP A 217 -24.39 -16.42 -24.84
#